data_AF-A0A0H5PZV8-F1
#
_entry.id   AF-A0A0H5PZV8-F1
#
_cell.length_a   1.000
_cell.length_b   1.000
_cell.length_c   1.000
_cell.angle_alpha   90.00
_cell.angle_beta   90.00
_cell.angle_gamma   90.00
#
_symmetry.space_group_name_H-M   'P 1'
#
loop_
_entity.id
_entity.type
_entity.pdbx_description
1 polymer ?
#
loop_
_entity_poly.entity_id
_entity_poly.type
_entity_poly.pdbx_seq_one_letter_code
_entity_poly.pdbx_strand_id
1 'polypeptide(L)'
;MGKDPHEERRRTGKSRSFRRTSKESADWSGVDATVLRDAIASASIRGGAIRFGYTSDGGAYAIGVYGDGQPYTEFVKPSEDIEQFLRDLKDFFDDM
;
A
#
# COMPACT_ATOMS: atom_id res chain seq x y z
N MET A 1 13.91 -23.49 -46.75
CA MET A 1 13.32 -23.26 -45.41
C MET A 1 13.84 -21.92 -44.92
N GLY A 2 13.21 -20.82 -45.38
CA GLY A 2 13.63 -19.45 -45.06
C GLY A 2 12.92 -18.98 -43.79
N LYS A 3 13.66 -18.38 -42.86
CA LYS A 3 13.11 -17.87 -41.59
C LYS A 3 12.27 -16.62 -41.85
N ASP A 4 11.12 -16.53 -41.19
CA ASP A 4 10.19 -15.41 -41.25
C ASP A 4 10.86 -14.10 -40.76
N PRO A 5 10.81 -12.99 -41.53
CA PRO A 5 11.45 -11.73 -41.16
C PRO A 5 10.67 -10.90 -40.12
N HIS A 6 9.61 -11.44 -39.53
CA HIS A 6 8.72 -10.72 -38.60
C HIS A 6 9.02 -10.90 -37.12
N GLU A 7 10.05 -11.67 -36.75
CA GLU A 7 10.33 -12.03 -35.36
C GLU A 7 11.24 -11.02 -34.60
N GLU A 8 11.64 -9.91 -35.23
CA GLU A 8 12.71 -9.04 -34.71
C GLU A 8 12.25 -7.69 -34.13
N ARG A 9 11.00 -7.57 -33.66
CA ARG A 9 10.45 -6.31 -33.10
C ARG A 9 9.86 -6.39 -31.69
N ARG A 10 10.46 -7.20 -30.81
CA ARG A 10 10.25 -7.05 -29.35
C ARG A 10 11.55 -6.65 -28.67
N ARG A 11 12.14 -5.53 -29.12
CA ARG A 11 13.11 -4.77 -28.31
C ARG A 11 12.39 -4.31 -27.05
N THR A 12 12.71 -4.97 -25.97
CA THR A 12 12.41 -4.61 -24.59
C THR A 12 12.88 -3.18 -24.32
N GLY A 13 11.98 -2.23 -24.54
CA GLY A 13 12.14 -0.87 -24.03
C GLY A 13 12.15 -0.97 -22.52
N LYS A 14 13.34 -1.11 -21.94
CA LYS A 14 13.57 -1.01 -20.50
C LYS A 14 13.23 0.43 -20.13
N SER A 15 11.95 0.69 -19.87
CA SER A 15 11.49 1.97 -19.35
C SER A 15 12.27 2.19 -18.07
N ARG A 16 13.18 3.16 -18.11
CA ARG A 16 13.89 3.62 -16.92
C ARG A 16 12.82 4.31 -16.08
N SER A 17 12.15 3.52 -15.24
CA SER A 17 11.30 4.00 -14.17
C SER A 17 12.16 4.94 -13.34
N PHE A 18 11.89 6.24 -13.45
CA PHE A 18 12.47 7.25 -12.57
C PHE A 18 11.85 7.04 -11.19
N ARG A 19 12.43 6.12 -10.41
CA ARG A 19 12.05 5.93 -9.02
C ARG A 19 12.61 7.12 -8.25
N ARG A 20 11.73 8.04 -7.85
CA ARG A 20 12.05 9.03 -6.83
C ARG A 20 12.24 8.27 -5.53
N THR A 21 13.49 8.02 -5.14
CA THR A 21 13.80 7.57 -3.79
C THR A 21 13.32 8.66 -2.83
N SER A 22 12.40 8.32 -1.93
CA SER A 22 12.07 9.21 -0.82
C SER A 22 13.31 9.36 0.05
N LYS A 23 13.52 10.56 0.63
CA LYS A 23 14.60 10.77 1.60
C LYS A 23 14.30 10.10 2.94
N GLU A 24 13.02 9.84 3.21
CA GLU A 24 12.52 9.24 4.44
C GLU A 24 11.87 7.90 4.09
N SER A 25 12.18 6.87 4.88
CA SER A 25 11.59 5.54 4.77
C SER A 25 10.40 5.42 5.70
N ALA A 26 9.34 4.75 5.25
CA ALA A 26 8.24 4.36 6.12
C ALA A 26 8.71 3.30 7.12
N ASP A 27 8.26 3.41 8.36
CA ASP A 27 8.66 2.50 9.44
C ASP A 27 7.52 2.27 10.42
N TRP A 28 6.95 1.05 10.40
CA TRP A 28 5.88 0.65 11.32
C TRP A 28 6.34 0.60 12.78
N SER A 29 7.65 0.55 13.08
CA SER A 29 8.15 0.48 14.46
C SER A 29 7.95 1.77 15.24
N GLY A 30 7.78 2.90 14.54
CA GLY A 30 7.53 4.21 15.14
C GLY A 30 6.04 4.54 15.32
N VAL A 31 5.12 3.70 14.82
CA VAL A 31 3.67 3.94 14.90
C VAL A 31 3.14 3.43 16.24
N ASP A 32 2.26 4.19 16.90
CA ASP A 32 1.61 3.75 18.13
C ASP A 32 0.86 2.41 17.94
N ALA A 33 1.29 1.39 18.68
CA ALA A 33 0.71 0.05 18.65
C ALA A 33 -0.78 0.02 19.04
N THR A 34 -1.24 0.98 19.86
CA THR A 34 -2.65 1.07 20.25
C THR A 34 -3.52 1.48 19.06
N VAL A 35 -3.05 2.42 18.25
CA VAL A 35 -3.75 2.88 17.03
C VAL A 35 -3.84 1.75 16.01
N LEU A 36 -2.74 1.02 15.79
CA LEU A 36 -2.73 -0.16 14.92
C LEU A 36 -3.72 -1.23 15.39
N ARG A 37 -3.68 -1.57 16.68
CA ARG A 37 -4.59 -2.56 17.28
C ARG A 37 -6.05 -2.16 17.08
N ASP A 38 -6.38 -0.89 17.32
CA ASP A 38 -7.77 -0.43 17.28
C ASP A 38 -8.32 -0.45 15.85
N ALA A 39 -7.53 -0.03 14.84
CA ALA A 39 -7.91 -0.15 13.43
C ALA A 39 -8.13 -1.62 13.01
N ILE A 40 -7.23 -2.54 13.42
CA ILE A 40 -7.37 -3.98 13.14
C ILE A 40 -8.64 -4.54 13.79
N ALA A 41 -8.91 -4.16 15.04
CA ALA A 41 -10.06 -4.63 15.78
C ALA A 41 -11.37 -4.19 15.12
N SER A 42 -11.51 -2.90 14.79
CA SER A 42 -12.69 -2.36 14.10
C SER A 42 -12.91 -3.05 12.76
N ALA A 43 -11.86 -3.20 11.93
CA ALA A 43 -11.98 -3.91 10.66
C ALA A 43 -12.43 -5.37 10.84
N SER A 44 -11.82 -6.09 11.78
CA SER A 44 -12.10 -7.51 12.00
C SER A 44 -13.52 -7.76 12.51
N ILE A 45 -14.04 -6.89 13.39
CA ILE A 45 -15.40 -7.00 13.93
C ILE A 45 -16.44 -6.88 12.81
N ARG A 46 -16.15 -6.10 11.77
CA ARG A 46 -17.03 -5.92 10.59
C ARG A 46 -16.81 -6.97 9.50
N GLY A 47 -15.99 -8.00 9.76
CA GLY A 47 -15.66 -9.02 8.76
C GLY A 47 -14.69 -8.53 7.67
N GLY A 48 -14.02 -7.40 7.90
CA GLY A 48 -12.95 -6.88 7.07
C GLY A 48 -11.56 -7.31 7.54
N ALA A 49 -10.55 -6.83 6.84
CA ALA A 49 -9.15 -7.04 7.19
C ALA A 49 -8.28 -5.86 6.73
N ILE A 50 -7.16 -5.65 7.41
CA ILE A 50 -6.13 -4.68 7.05
C ILE A 50 -4.82 -5.42 6.81
N ARG A 51 -4.17 -5.16 5.67
CA ARG A 51 -2.82 -5.65 5.37
C ARG A 51 -1.84 -4.50 5.46
N PHE A 52 -0.88 -4.61 6.38
CA PHE A 52 0.23 -3.67 6.50
C PHE A 52 1.42 -4.11 5.65
N GLY A 53 2.05 -3.14 5.01
CA GLY A 53 3.25 -3.37 4.22
C GLY A 53 3.95 -2.06 3.89
N TYR A 54 4.88 -2.15 2.95
CA TYR A 54 5.64 -1.04 2.42
C TYR A 54 5.55 -1.04 0.90
N THR A 55 5.76 0.13 0.28
CA THR A 55 6.06 0.17 -1.15
C THR A 55 7.40 -0.53 -1.44
N SER A 56 7.62 -0.94 -2.70
CA SER A 56 8.83 -1.68 -3.08
C SER A 56 10.15 -0.93 -2.85
N ASP A 57 10.09 0.39 -2.74
CA ASP A 57 11.22 1.27 -2.43
C ASP A 57 11.28 1.67 -0.94
N GLY A 58 10.33 1.21 -0.12
CA GLY A 58 10.20 1.57 1.30
C GLY A 58 9.74 3.01 1.54
N GLY A 59 9.35 3.74 0.50
CA GLY A 59 9.06 5.18 0.58
C GLY A 59 7.65 5.54 1.05
N ALA A 60 6.77 4.56 1.28
CA ALA A 60 5.45 4.76 1.85
C ALA A 60 4.96 3.49 2.58
N TYR A 61 4.08 3.70 3.57
CA TYR A 61 3.23 2.68 4.15
C TYR A 61 2.24 2.22 3.07
N ALA A 62 2.14 0.91 2.86
CA ALA A 62 1.14 0.33 1.96
C ALA A 62 0.07 -0.37 2.81
N ILE A 63 -1.16 0.12 2.76
CA ILE A 63 -2.26 -0.31 3.65
C ILE A 63 -3.37 -0.86 2.77
N GLY A 64 -3.45 -2.19 2.69
CA GLY A 64 -4.51 -2.88 1.97
C GLY A 64 -5.76 -3.00 2.82
N VAL A 65 -6.90 -2.55 2.30
CA VAL A 65 -8.20 -2.60 2.98
C VAL A 65 -9.09 -3.64 2.29
N TYR A 66 -9.73 -4.49 3.09
CA TYR A 66 -10.62 -5.56 2.64
C TYR A 66 -11.91 -5.54 3.47
N GLY A 67 -13.03 -5.92 2.85
CA GLY A 67 -14.32 -6.11 3.54
C GLY A 67 -15.30 -4.94 3.47
N ASP A 68 -14.90 -3.81 2.91
CA ASP A 68 -15.74 -2.64 2.63
C ASP A 68 -16.27 -2.58 1.19
N GLY A 69 -16.18 -3.70 0.47
CA GLY A 69 -16.57 -3.83 -0.93
C GLY A 69 -15.43 -4.35 -1.79
N GLN A 70 -14.90 -3.48 -2.67
CA GLN A 70 -13.77 -3.83 -3.54
C GLN A 70 -12.45 -3.54 -2.82
N PRO A 71 -11.55 -4.53 -2.67
CA PRO A 71 -10.27 -4.30 -2.02
C PRO A 71 -9.46 -3.21 -2.70
N TYR A 72 -8.89 -2.30 -1.91
CA TYR A 72 -7.96 -1.26 -2.39
C TYR A 72 -6.72 -1.20 -1.51
N THR A 73 -5.76 -0.38 -1.92
CA THR A 73 -4.54 -0.12 -1.14
C THR A 73 -4.28 1.37 -1.12
N GLU A 74 -4.23 1.93 0.08
CA GLU A 74 -3.80 3.30 0.32
C GLU A 74 -2.30 3.36 0.58
N PHE A 75 -1.69 4.44 0.10
CA PHE A 75 -0.27 4.69 0.24
C PHE A 75 -0.04 5.98 1.01
N VAL A 76 0.48 5.86 2.24
CA VAL A 76 0.74 6.99 3.12
C VAL A 76 2.25 7.22 3.20
N LYS A 77 2.72 8.43 2.90
CA LYS A 77 4.14 8.77 2.98
C LYS A 77 4.57 8.96 4.44
N PRO A 78 5.86 8.80 4.76
CA PRO A 78 6.40 9.10 6.10
C PRO A 78 6.17 10.54 6.56
N SER A 79 6.07 11.46 5.61
CA SER A 79 5.78 12.88 5.86
C SER A 79 4.32 13.19 6.16
N GLU A 80 3.42 12.21 5.96
CA GLU A 80 1.99 12.32 6.25
C GLU A 80 1.70 11.73 7.64
N ASP A 81 0.57 12.11 8.23
CA ASP A 81 0.17 11.63 9.55
C ASP A 81 -0.46 10.23 9.43
N ILE A 82 0.37 9.20 9.56
CA ILE A 82 -0.06 7.80 9.54
C ILE A 82 -0.98 7.45 10.72
N GLU A 83 -0.80 8.07 11.88
CA GLU A 83 -1.66 7.78 13.03
C GLU A 83 -3.06 8.34 12.83
N GLN A 84 -3.17 9.56 12.29
CA GLN A 84 -4.46 10.12 11.92
C GLN A 84 -5.15 9.27 10.85
N PHE A 85 -4.42 8.84 9.81
CA PHE A 85 -4.98 7.95 8.79
C PHE A 85 -5.56 6.65 9.39
N LEU A 86 -4.84 6.02 10.33
CA LEU A 86 -5.32 4.79 10.98
C LEU A 86 -6.54 5.03 11.89
N ARG A 87 -6.61 6.20 12.55
CA ARG A 87 -7.80 6.61 13.32
C ARG A 87 -9.00 6.82 12.41
N ASP A 88 -8.82 7.50 11.28
CA ASP A 88 -9.88 7.70 10.29
C ASP A 88 -10.36 6.37 9.71
N LEU A 89 -9.42 5.43 9.45
CA LEU A 89 -9.76 4.09 8.97
C LEU A 89 -10.55 3.28 10.01
N LYS A 90 -10.18 3.36 11.29
CA LYS A 90 -10.94 2.77 12.39
C LYS A 90 -12.36 3.32 12.42
N ASP A 91 -12.51 4.65 12.40
CA ASP A 91 -13.81 5.31 12.49
C ASP A 91 -14.69 4.96 11.27
N PHE A 92 -14.10 4.85 10.08
CA PHE A 92 -14.80 4.34 8.88
C PHE A 92 -15.39 2.94 9.10
N PHE A 93 -14.64 2.00 9.67
CA PHE A 93 -15.15 0.66 9.98
C PHE A 93 -16.19 0.68 11.12
N ASP A 94 -16.03 1.56 12.10
CA ASP A 94 -17.00 1.69 13.19
C ASP A 94 -18.38 2.14 12.67
N ASP A 95 -18.41 2.97 11.62
CA ASP A 95 -19.63 3.52 11.00
C ASP A 95 -20.33 2.60 9.98
N MET A 96 -19.74 1.44 9.63
CA MET A 96 -20.39 0.41 8.79
C MET A 96 -21.39 -0.46 9.58
#